data_AF-A0A0A2JIU9-F1
#
_entry.id   AF-A0A0A2JIU9-F1
#
_cell.length_a   1.000
_cell.length_b   1.000
_cell.length_c   1.000
_cell.angle_alpha   90.00
_cell.angle_beta   90.00
_cell.angle_gamma   90.00
#
_symmetry.space_group_name_H-M   'P 1'
#
loop_
_entity.id
_entity.type
_entity.pdbx_description
1 polymer ?
#
loop_
_entity_poly.entity_id
_entity_poly.type
_entity_poly.pdbx_seq_one_letter_code
_entity_poly.pdbx_strand_id
1 'polypeptide(L)'
;MAFSLLLTAFEPYVDIPFNVWLTIILILTYGCALRNPGLLLLIVLGVSATIFAFNTTATLGEMTKTMCVLPLGLGSVLTFLVADRSLQTRFLPAFTTYVNFAVYANIGMMVGTPAGGTLRGMCSKIACVALFVWIVQKGHRVGWKTVIVHDNLFVFTAVSKSWIFAHACYRFVLLTLPCFGSGRRHRLLELYSLTLTFALSSTSKLPFEYFFGMADTLVVPAIVGWSATATTFNIIPRDTVNDDLLSSRIGTGADAFLSAVALAVAAFACFKIASAPR
;
A
#
# COMPACT_ATOMS: atom_id res chain seq x y z
N MET A 1 -10.41 -22.21 24.74
CA MET A 1 -9.37 -23.11 24.18
C MET A 1 -9.21 -22.97 22.67
N ALA A 2 -10.28 -23.06 21.85
CA ALA A 2 -10.17 -22.95 20.38
C ALA A 2 -9.57 -21.63 19.86
N PHE A 3 -9.89 -20.48 20.49
CA PHE A 3 -9.34 -19.18 20.10
C PHE A 3 -7.83 -19.06 20.35
N SER A 4 -7.32 -19.70 21.40
CA SER A 4 -5.88 -19.72 21.73
C SER A 4 -5.10 -20.60 20.76
N LEU A 5 -5.68 -21.71 20.30
CA LEU A 5 -5.11 -22.59 19.25
C LEU A 5 -5.10 -21.94 17.86
N LEU A 6 -6.10 -21.10 17.56
CA LEU A 6 -6.14 -20.34 16.31
C LEU A 6 -5.07 -19.24 16.32
N LEU A 7 -4.93 -18.52 17.44
CA LEU A 7 -3.93 -17.45 17.59
C LEU A 7 -2.50 -17.97 17.40
N THR A 8 -2.17 -19.12 18.01
CA THR A 8 -0.85 -19.75 17.88
C THR A 8 -0.57 -20.28 16.46
N ALA A 9 -1.61 -20.60 15.68
CA ALA A 9 -1.46 -20.98 14.28
C ALA A 9 -1.17 -19.78 13.36
N PHE A 10 -1.61 -18.56 13.73
CA PHE A 10 -1.39 -17.33 12.95
C PHE A 10 -0.12 -16.57 13.35
N GLU A 11 0.34 -16.69 14.59
CA GLU A 11 1.59 -16.08 15.07
C GLU A 11 2.80 -16.24 14.13
N PRO A 12 3.08 -17.42 13.52
CA PRO A 12 4.21 -17.55 12.60
C PRO A 12 4.06 -16.73 11.31
N TYR A 13 2.84 -16.33 10.94
CA TYR A 13 2.54 -15.65 9.67
C TYR A 13 2.20 -14.17 9.81
N VAL A 14 1.74 -13.73 10.98
CA VAL A 14 1.32 -12.35 11.27
C VAL A 14 1.93 -11.90 12.59
N ASP A 15 2.48 -10.68 12.60
CA ASP A 15 2.96 -10.05 13.83
C ASP A 15 1.74 -9.48 14.58
N ILE A 16 1.16 -10.27 15.49
CA ILE A 16 -0.09 -9.92 16.18
C ILE A 16 0.05 -8.61 16.97
N PRO A 17 1.06 -8.42 17.84
CA PRO A 17 1.24 -7.16 18.56
C PRO A 17 1.34 -5.95 17.63
N PHE A 18 2.10 -6.07 16.54
CA PHE A 18 2.22 -5.00 15.55
C PHE A 18 0.87 -4.64 14.92
N ASN A 19 0.10 -5.65 14.50
CA ASN A 19 -1.17 -5.45 13.81
C ASN A 19 -2.29 -4.95 14.73
N VAL A 20 -2.27 -5.28 16.03
CA VAL A 20 -3.18 -4.69 17.02
C VAL A 20 -2.97 -3.18 17.11
N TRP A 21 -1.73 -2.73 17.30
CA TRP A 21 -1.41 -1.29 17.33
C TRP A 21 -1.71 -0.61 16.01
N LEU A 22 -1.35 -1.25 14.90
CA LEU A 22 -1.65 -0.73 13.57
C LEU A 22 -3.16 -0.53 13.37
N THR A 23 -3.99 -1.45 13.84
CA THR A 23 -5.46 -1.32 13.72
C THR A 23 -5.96 -0.09 14.48
N ILE A 24 -5.44 0.16 15.69
CA ILE A 24 -5.76 1.36 16.47
C ILE A 24 -5.31 2.62 15.72
N ILE A 25 -4.07 2.64 15.22
CA ILE A 25 -3.53 3.75 14.44
C ILE A 25 -4.41 4.01 13.22
N LEU A 26 -4.81 2.98 12.47
CA LEU A 26 -5.65 3.13 11.29
C LEU A 26 -7.05 3.67 11.61
N ILE A 27 -7.66 3.27 12.74
CA ILE A 27 -8.94 3.84 13.20
C ILE A 27 -8.78 5.34 13.50
N LEU A 28 -7.71 5.73 14.19
CA LEU A 28 -7.42 7.13 14.48
C LEU A 28 -7.10 7.92 13.20
N THR A 29 -6.30 7.36 12.30
CA THR A 29 -5.98 7.92 10.99
C THR A 29 -7.23 8.14 10.15
N TYR A 30 -8.13 7.16 10.11
CA TYR A 30 -9.43 7.26 9.45
C TYR A 30 -10.28 8.39 10.04
N GLY A 31 -10.42 8.42 11.37
CA GLY A 31 -11.17 9.46 12.07
C GLY A 31 -10.61 10.86 11.81
N CYS A 32 -9.29 11.01 11.84
CA CYS A 32 -8.63 12.29 11.54
C CYS A 32 -8.76 12.66 10.07
N ALA A 33 -8.61 11.73 9.12
CA ALA A 33 -8.77 12.00 7.70
C ALA A 33 -10.16 12.56 7.37
N LEU A 34 -11.20 12.07 8.04
CA LEU A 34 -12.57 12.54 7.85
C LEU A 34 -12.88 13.85 8.58
N ARG A 35 -12.40 14.02 9.82
CA ARG A 35 -12.85 15.11 10.70
C ARG A 35 -11.86 16.26 10.80
N ASN A 36 -10.57 15.97 10.75
CA ASN A 36 -9.50 16.94 10.96
C ASN A 36 -8.22 16.55 10.19
N PRO A 37 -8.21 16.73 8.85
CA PRO A 37 -7.04 16.40 8.02
C PRO A 37 -5.80 17.24 8.39
N GLY A 38 -5.99 18.43 8.98
CA GLY A 38 -4.89 19.26 9.49
C GLY A 38 -4.17 18.63 10.68
N LEU A 39 -4.93 18.05 11.63
CA LEU A 39 -4.33 17.29 12.73
C LEU A 39 -3.57 16.07 12.20
N LEU A 40 -4.14 15.34 11.23
CA LEU A 40 -3.45 14.21 10.62
C LEU A 40 -2.15 14.64 9.93
N LEU A 41 -2.16 15.79 9.24
CA LEU A 41 -0.96 16.35 8.61
C LEU A 41 0.13 16.65 9.65
N LEU A 42 -0.22 17.30 10.75
CA LEU A 42 0.73 17.58 11.84
C LEU A 42 1.33 16.29 12.41
N ILE A 43 0.51 15.26 12.63
CA ILE A 43 0.97 13.94 13.09
C ILE A 43 1.94 13.33 12.06
N VAL A 44 1.59 13.34 10.77
CA VAL A 44 2.43 12.78 9.70
C VAL A 44 3.78 13.49 9.65
N LEU A 45 3.80 14.82 9.69
CA LEU A 45 5.04 15.60 9.69
C LEU A 45 5.87 15.37 10.95
N GLY A 46 5.23 15.33 12.12
CA GLY A 46 5.88 15.05 13.40
C GLY A 46 6.54 13.66 13.42
N VAL A 47 5.79 12.62 13.07
CA VAL A 47 6.31 11.24 12.97
C VAL A 47 7.45 11.16 11.95
N SER A 48 7.32 11.83 10.80
CA SER A 48 8.37 11.87 9.79
C SER A 48 9.66 12.51 10.32
N ALA A 49 9.54 13.64 11.02
CA ALA A 49 10.67 14.34 11.63
C ALA A 49 11.32 13.48 12.74
N THR A 50 10.51 12.82 13.58
CA THR A 50 11.01 11.89 14.61
C THR A 50 11.79 10.73 13.97
N ILE A 51 11.24 10.08 12.94
CA ILE A 51 11.94 8.98 12.27
C ILE A 51 13.24 9.49 11.65
N PHE A 52 13.22 10.63 10.96
CA PHE A 52 14.40 11.20 10.33
C PHE A 52 15.50 11.53 11.35
N ALA A 53 15.14 12.10 12.50
CA ALA A 53 16.08 12.51 13.54
C ALA A 53 16.65 11.34 14.35
N PHE A 54 15.83 10.32 14.64
CA PHE A 54 16.18 9.28 15.62
C PHE A 54 16.46 7.90 14.99
N ASN A 55 16.04 7.63 13.76
CA ASN A 55 16.25 6.32 13.14
C ASN A 55 17.65 6.20 12.50
N THR A 56 18.65 5.88 13.32
CA THR A 56 20.04 5.72 12.90
C THR A 56 20.37 4.36 12.26
N THR A 57 19.43 3.41 12.28
CA THR A 57 19.65 2.02 11.84
C THR A 57 18.97 1.67 10.52
N ALA A 58 18.18 2.60 9.95
CA ALA A 58 17.56 2.40 8.66
C ALA A 58 18.60 2.46 7.53
N THR A 59 18.49 1.55 6.58
CA THR A 59 19.22 1.66 5.31
C THR A 59 18.71 2.87 4.53
N LEU A 60 19.53 3.37 3.59
CA LEU A 60 19.14 4.46 2.70
C LEU A 60 17.81 4.15 1.99
N GLY A 61 17.62 2.93 1.49
CA GLY A 61 16.39 2.51 0.82
C GLY A 61 15.15 2.54 1.72
N GLU A 62 15.27 2.06 2.97
CA GLU A 62 14.17 2.11 3.94
C GLU A 62 13.82 3.55 4.32
N MET A 63 14.83 4.41 4.50
CA MET A 63 14.64 5.83 4.79
C MET A 63 14.00 6.55 3.60
N THR A 64 14.49 6.34 2.37
CA THR A 64 13.90 6.88 1.14
C THR A 64 12.45 6.46 1.01
N LYS A 65 12.13 5.16 1.17
CA LYS A 65 10.75 4.68 1.14
C LYS A 65 9.89 5.39 2.17
N THR A 66 10.39 5.51 3.40
CA THR A 66 9.68 6.19 4.50
C THR A 66 9.37 7.64 4.16
N MET A 67 10.36 8.39 3.66
CA MET A 67 10.18 9.79 3.25
C MET A 67 9.26 9.94 2.02
N CYS A 68 9.31 9.00 1.07
CA CYS A 68 8.44 9.00 -0.10
C CYS A 68 6.97 8.73 0.27
N VAL A 69 6.67 7.86 1.23
CA VAL A 69 5.28 7.50 1.54
C VAL A 69 4.64 8.37 2.63
N LEU A 70 5.41 8.83 3.63
CA LEU A 70 4.89 9.64 4.74
C LEU A 70 4.79 11.12 4.38
N PRO A 71 5.87 11.93 4.46
CA PRO A 71 5.75 13.38 4.25
C PRO A 71 5.49 13.70 2.77
N LEU A 72 6.14 13.01 1.83
CA LEU A 72 5.92 13.27 0.41
C LEU A 72 4.60 12.65 -0.07
N GLY A 73 4.27 11.43 0.32
CA GLY A 73 3.02 10.77 -0.08
C GLY A 73 1.79 11.33 0.64
N LEU A 74 1.50 10.82 1.83
CA LEU A 74 0.33 11.23 2.61
C LEU A 74 0.36 12.71 3.01
N GLY A 75 1.54 13.23 3.38
CA GLY A 75 1.70 14.63 3.78
C GLY A 75 1.37 15.62 2.65
N SER A 76 1.77 15.35 1.40
CA SER A 76 1.40 16.21 0.27
C SER A 76 -0.11 16.17 -0.02
N VAL A 77 -0.71 14.98 0.04
CA VAL A 77 -2.16 14.81 -0.11
C VAL A 77 -2.90 15.61 0.94
N LEU A 78 -2.55 15.46 2.22
CA LEU A 78 -3.20 16.19 3.30
C LEU A 78 -2.97 17.69 3.20
N THR A 79 -1.76 18.13 2.81
CA THR A 79 -1.46 19.54 2.56
C THR A 79 -2.37 20.12 1.50
N PHE A 80 -2.58 19.40 0.39
CA PHE A 80 -3.50 19.82 -0.66
C PHE A 80 -4.94 19.88 -0.16
N LEU A 81 -5.39 18.88 0.61
CA LEU A 81 -6.75 18.81 1.16
C LEU A 81 -7.05 19.87 2.22
N VAL A 82 -6.05 20.30 2.98
CA VAL A 82 -6.15 21.37 4.00
C VAL A 82 -6.08 22.76 3.38
N ALA A 83 -5.46 22.91 2.21
CA ALA A 83 -5.36 24.19 1.52
C ALA A 83 -6.73 24.77 1.14
N ASP A 84 -6.83 26.09 1.07
CA ASP A 84 -8.06 26.78 0.67
C ASP A 84 -8.53 26.36 -0.72
N ARG A 85 -9.85 26.43 -0.97
CA ARG A 85 -10.46 26.03 -2.25
C ARG A 85 -9.88 26.76 -3.46
N SER A 86 -9.46 28.01 -3.30
CA SER A 86 -8.79 28.79 -4.35
C SER A 86 -7.45 28.15 -4.74
N LEU A 87 -6.64 27.76 -3.74
CA LEU A 87 -5.37 27.08 -3.96
C LEU A 87 -5.58 25.68 -4.55
N GLN A 88 -6.54 24.92 -4.03
CA GLN A 88 -6.88 23.61 -4.58
C GLN A 88 -7.24 23.70 -6.05
N THR A 89 -8.12 24.62 -6.43
CA THR A 89 -8.55 24.79 -7.83
C THR A 89 -7.39 25.19 -8.73
N ARG A 90 -6.53 26.11 -8.27
CA ARG A 90 -5.35 26.57 -9.01
C ARG A 90 -4.31 25.47 -9.22
N PHE A 91 -4.06 24.65 -8.20
CA PHE A 91 -3.02 23.62 -8.22
C PHE A 91 -3.52 22.21 -8.55
N LEU A 92 -4.83 22.01 -8.75
CA LEU A 92 -5.41 20.71 -9.08
C LEU A 92 -4.73 20.01 -10.28
N PRO A 93 -4.38 20.70 -11.39
CA PRO A 93 -3.68 20.04 -12.50
C PRO A 93 -2.28 19.54 -12.11
N ALA A 94 -1.53 20.34 -11.35
CA ALA A 94 -0.20 19.97 -10.87
C ALA A 94 -0.29 18.82 -9.85
N PHE A 95 -1.25 18.89 -8.94
CA PHE A 95 -1.51 17.82 -7.97
C PHE A 95 -1.95 16.52 -8.65
N THR A 96 -2.79 16.59 -9.68
CA THR A 96 -3.19 15.41 -10.47
C THR A 96 -1.97 14.76 -11.14
N THR A 97 -1.08 15.58 -11.72
CA THR A 97 0.17 15.09 -12.32
C THR A 97 1.06 14.43 -11.28
N TYR A 98 1.20 15.05 -10.11
CA TYR A 98 1.94 14.51 -8.97
C TYR A 98 1.39 13.15 -8.51
N VAL A 99 0.08 13.06 -8.27
CA VAL A 99 -0.58 11.81 -7.84
C VAL A 99 -0.42 10.71 -8.89
N ASN A 100 -0.62 11.03 -10.17
CA ASN A 100 -0.39 10.07 -11.26
C ASN A 100 1.04 9.55 -11.25
N PHE A 101 2.02 10.45 -11.18
CA PHE A 101 3.42 10.06 -11.12
C PHE A 101 3.71 9.18 -9.90
N ALA A 102 3.21 9.55 -8.72
CA ALA A 102 3.40 8.79 -7.49
C ALA A 102 2.78 7.37 -7.59
N VAL A 103 1.55 7.25 -8.10
CA VAL A 103 0.87 5.96 -8.28
C VAL A 103 1.62 5.08 -9.28
N TYR A 104 1.96 5.61 -10.46
CA TYR A 104 2.65 4.84 -11.50
C TYR A 104 4.07 4.49 -11.09
N ALA A 105 4.82 5.40 -10.48
CA ALA A 105 6.14 5.12 -9.97
C ALA A 105 6.10 4.05 -8.87
N ASN A 106 5.16 4.15 -7.91
CA ASN A 106 5.04 3.15 -6.84
C ASN A 106 4.77 1.74 -7.40
N ILE A 107 3.83 1.60 -8.34
CA ILE A 107 3.52 0.30 -8.96
C ILE A 107 4.70 -0.16 -9.84
N GLY A 108 5.23 0.72 -10.68
CA GLY A 108 6.31 0.39 -11.62
C GLY A 108 7.61 -0.03 -10.92
N MET A 109 7.96 0.62 -9.81
CA MET A 109 9.12 0.24 -9.00
C MET A 109 9.00 -1.17 -8.41
N MET A 110 7.78 -1.71 -8.23
CA MET A 110 7.60 -3.08 -7.73
C MET A 110 8.13 -4.13 -8.72
N VAL A 111 8.26 -3.83 -10.02
CA VAL A 111 8.93 -4.71 -11.00
C VAL A 111 10.41 -4.94 -10.64
N GLY A 112 11.04 -3.94 -10.02
CA GLY A 112 12.42 -3.99 -9.54
C GLY A 112 12.60 -4.83 -8.26
N THR A 113 11.51 -5.32 -7.66
CA THR A 113 11.58 -6.14 -6.44
C THR A 113 12.42 -7.40 -6.70
N PRO A 114 13.44 -7.70 -5.86
CA PRO A 114 14.26 -8.89 -6.05
C PRO A 114 13.42 -10.17 -5.99
N ALA A 115 13.60 -11.06 -6.99
CA ALA A 115 12.85 -12.31 -7.07
C ALA A 115 13.29 -13.35 -6.01
N GLY A 116 14.45 -13.12 -5.37
CA GLY A 116 14.99 -14.02 -4.33
C GLY A 116 15.27 -15.44 -4.81
N GLY A 117 15.47 -15.64 -6.12
CA GLY A 117 15.65 -16.97 -6.73
C GLY A 117 14.38 -17.84 -6.76
N THR A 118 13.20 -17.28 -6.50
CA THR A 118 11.93 -18.02 -6.45
C THR A 118 11.16 -17.93 -7.76
N LEU A 119 10.36 -18.97 -8.08
CA LEU A 119 9.48 -18.93 -9.25
C LEU A 119 8.41 -17.84 -9.06
N ARG A 120 7.86 -17.72 -7.85
CA ARG A 120 6.82 -16.73 -7.55
C ARG A 120 7.31 -15.31 -7.73
N GLY A 121 8.60 -15.04 -7.44
CA GLY A 121 9.22 -13.74 -7.69
C GLY A 121 9.26 -13.39 -9.17
N MET A 122 9.62 -14.34 -10.03
CA MET A 122 9.61 -14.14 -11.48
C MET A 122 8.20 -13.93 -12.02
N CYS A 123 7.24 -14.76 -11.60
CA CYS A 123 5.83 -14.61 -11.98
C CYS A 123 5.23 -13.28 -11.49
N SER A 124 5.62 -12.83 -10.29
CA SER A 124 5.19 -11.54 -9.74
C SER A 124 5.66 -10.37 -10.60
N LYS A 125 6.88 -10.42 -11.17
CA LYS A 125 7.34 -9.38 -12.10
C LYS A 125 6.47 -9.30 -13.35
N ILE A 126 6.12 -10.45 -13.93
CA ILE A 126 5.25 -10.53 -15.10
C ILE A 126 3.86 -9.95 -14.77
N ALA A 127 3.28 -10.36 -13.64
CA ALA A 127 2.00 -9.85 -13.17
C ALA A 127 2.04 -8.34 -12.92
N CYS A 128 3.12 -7.83 -12.33
CA CYS A 128 3.33 -6.42 -12.07
C CYS A 128 3.37 -5.60 -13.37
N VAL A 129 4.13 -6.05 -14.37
CA VAL A 129 4.20 -5.39 -15.69
C VAL A 129 2.82 -5.35 -16.33
N ALA A 130 2.07 -6.46 -16.32
CA ALA A 130 0.72 -6.50 -16.87
C ALA A 130 -0.24 -5.54 -16.14
N LEU A 131 -0.23 -5.52 -14.80
CA LEU A 131 -1.04 -4.61 -14.00
C LEU A 131 -0.66 -3.14 -14.20
N PHE A 132 0.65 -2.86 -14.36
CA PHE A 132 1.18 -1.54 -14.63
C PHE A 132 0.71 -1.01 -16.00
N VAL A 133 0.86 -1.82 -17.05
CA VAL A 133 0.35 -1.46 -18.39
C VAL A 133 -1.16 -1.22 -18.34
N TRP A 134 -1.91 -2.05 -17.61
CA TRP A 134 -3.36 -1.89 -17.48
C TRP A 134 -3.75 -0.57 -16.83
N ILE A 135 -3.11 -0.17 -15.73
CA ILE A 135 -3.44 1.08 -15.04
C ILE A 135 -3.00 2.32 -15.84
N VAL A 136 -1.85 2.25 -16.53
CA VAL A 136 -1.37 3.31 -17.43
C VAL A 136 -2.36 3.51 -18.58
N GLN A 137 -2.82 2.42 -19.19
CA GLN A 137 -3.85 2.47 -20.25
C GLN A 137 -5.15 3.10 -19.74
N LYS A 138 -5.57 2.79 -18.51
CA LYS A 138 -6.77 3.41 -17.89
C LYS A 138 -6.57 4.90 -17.65
N GLY A 139 -5.41 5.31 -17.13
CA GLY A 139 -5.06 6.72 -16.95
C GLY A 139 -5.08 7.51 -18.26
N HIS A 140 -4.47 6.94 -19.30
CA HIS A 140 -4.46 7.53 -20.64
C HIS A 140 -5.87 7.74 -21.20
N ARG A 141 -6.76 6.75 -21.07
CA ARG A 141 -8.15 6.81 -21.57
C ARG A 141 -8.98 7.92 -20.93
N VAL A 142 -8.71 8.29 -19.68
CA VAL A 142 -9.37 9.41 -19.00
C VAL A 142 -8.60 10.73 -19.15
N GLY A 143 -7.67 10.79 -20.12
CA GLY A 143 -6.86 11.98 -20.40
C GLY A 143 -6.00 12.42 -19.21
N TRP A 144 -5.56 11.46 -18.38
CA TRP A 144 -4.80 11.70 -17.15
C TRP A 144 -5.52 12.54 -16.08
N LYS A 145 -6.81 12.83 -16.25
CA LYS A 145 -7.66 13.51 -15.27
C LYS A 145 -8.23 12.51 -14.27
N THR A 146 -7.33 11.99 -13.44
CA THR A 146 -7.58 10.83 -12.56
C THR A 146 -7.94 11.22 -11.14
N VAL A 147 -7.80 12.50 -10.77
CA VAL A 147 -8.02 12.98 -9.40
C VAL A 147 -9.24 13.88 -9.33
N ILE A 148 -10.10 13.61 -8.36
CA ILE A 148 -11.25 14.45 -7.99
C ILE A 148 -11.17 14.70 -6.49
N VAL A 149 -11.57 15.89 -6.02
CA VAL A 149 -11.73 16.15 -4.59
C VAL A 149 -13.21 16.06 -4.24
N HIS A 150 -13.56 15.21 -3.27
CA HIS A 150 -14.92 15.03 -2.78
C HIS A 150 -14.91 15.02 -1.26
N ASP A 151 -15.67 15.93 -0.62
CA ASP A 151 -15.79 16.03 0.85
C ASP A 151 -14.45 16.05 1.59
N ASN A 152 -13.49 16.83 1.08
CA ASN A 152 -12.12 16.94 1.61
C ASN A 152 -11.32 15.62 1.60
N LEU A 153 -11.74 14.65 0.79
CA LEU A 153 -10.96 13.48 0.41
C LEU A 153 -10.56 13.59 -1.05
N PHE A 154 -9.40 13.05 -1.40
CA PHE A 154 -9.06 12.87 -2.80
C PHE A 154 -9.59 11.50 -3.28
N VAL A 155 -10.03 11.47 -4.51
CA VAL A 155 -10.58 10.30 -5.19
C VAL A 155 -9.70 10.03 -6.40
N PHE A 156 -9.35 8.76 -6.61
CA PHE A 156 -8.57 8.33 -7.77
C PHE A 156 -9.43 7.47 -8.71
N THR A 157 -9.74 7.99 -9.90
CA THR A 157 -10.75 7.41 -10.81
C THR A 157 -10.17 6.46 -11.86
N ALA A 158 -8.84 6.33 -11.96
CA ALA A 158 -8.22 5.47 -12.96
C ALA A 158 -8.30 3.97 -12.60
N VAL A 159 -8.64 3.62 -11.37
CA VAL A 159 -8.77 2.24 -10.91
C VAL A 159 -10.19 1.72 -11.11
N SER A 160 -10.31 0.41 -11.34
CA SER A 160 -11.59 -0.30 -11.38
C SER A 160 -11.61 -1.38 -10.31
N LYS A 161 -12.80 -1.85 -9.91
CA LYS A 161 -12.92 -2.97 -8.95
C LYS A 161 -12.07 -4.18 -9.36
N SER A 162 -12.14 -4.57 -10.64
CA SER A 162 -11.34 -5.69 -11.16
C SER A 162 -9.84 -5.45 -11.06
N TRP A 163 -9.38 -4.22 -11.30
CA TRP A 163 -7.96 -3.89 -11.15
C TRP A 163 -7.54 -3.95 -9.68
N ILE A 164 -8.37 -3.40 -8.76
CA ILE A 164 -8.10 -3.40 -7.33
C ILE A 164 -7.97 -4.82 -6.79
N PHE A 165 -8.91 -5.72 -7.11
CA PHE A 165 -8.82 -7.11 -6.67
C PHE A 165 -7.62 -7.85 -7.27
N ALA A 166 -7.34 -7.65 -8.56
CA ALA A 166 -6.17 -8.25 -9.21
C ALA A 166 -4.86 -7.75 -8.59
N HIS A 167 -4.77 -6.45 -8.30
CA HIS A 167 -3.64 -5.84 -7.61
C HIS A 167 -3.49 -6.36 -6.18
N ALA A 168 -4.59 -6.52 -5.43
CA ALA A 168 -4.57 -7.07 -4.09
C ALA A 168 -4.06 -8.52 -4.07
N CYS A 169 -4.53 -9.38 -5.00
CA CYS A 169 -4.02 -10.74 -5.15
C CYS A 169 -2.53 -10.74 -5.50
N TYR A 170 -2.11 -9.89 -6.44
CA TYR A 170 -0.70 -9.73 -6.80
C TYR A 170 0.15 -9.31 -5.60
N ARG A 171 -0.27 -8.28 -4.86
CA ARG A 171 0.49 -7.72 -3.74
C ARG A 171 0.53 -8.69 -2.56
N PHE A 172 -0.52 -9.48 -2.34
CA PHE A 172 -0.50 -10.59 -1.40
C PHE A 172 0.62 -11.59 -1.75
N VAL A 173 0.73 -12.00 -3.02
CA VAL A 173 1.82 -12.89 -3.47
C VAL A 173 3.18 -12.20 -3.33
N LEU A 174 3.31 -10.94 -3.74
CA LEU A 174 4.55 -10.17 -3.72
C LEU A 174 5.11 -10.04 -2.29
N LEU A 175 4.25 -9.76 -1.30
CA LEU A 175 4.64 -9.61 0.10
C LEU A 175 5.05 -10.94 0.77
N THR A 176 4.98 -12.04 0.02
CA THR A 176 5.53 -13.34 0.43
C THR A 176 6.99 -13.55 0.00
N LEU A 177 7.57 -12.61 -0.76
CA LEU A 177 8.94 -12.74 -1.27
C LEU A 177 9.99 -12.58 -0.16
N PRO A 178 11.15 -13.26 -0.27
CA PRO A 178 12.19 -13.20 0.75
C PRO A 178 12.74 -11.79 1.02
N CYS A 179 12.70 -10.89 0.04
CA CYS A 179 13.17 -9.52 0.20
C CYS A 179 12.35 -8.68 1.19
N PHE A 180 11.17 -9.14 1.59
CA PHE A 180 10.36 -8.51 2.64
C PHE A 180 10.62 -9.12 4.03
N GLY A 181 11.70 -9.88 4.21
CA GLY A 181 12.01 -10.58 5.45
C GLY A 181 10.94 -11.63 5.77
N SER A 182 10.54 -11.71 7.03
CA SER A 182 9.39 -12.55 7.42
C SER A 182 8.08 -12.09 6.74
N GLY A 183 7.99 -10.81 6.38
CA GLY A 183 6.81 -10.16 5.81
C GLY A 183 5.62 -10.09 6.78
N ARG A 184 5.78 -10.50 8.04
CA ARG A 184 4.70 -10.68 9.03
C ARG A 184 3.98 -9.38 9.36
N ARG A 185 4.70 -8.25 9.32
CA ARG A 185 4.13 -6.90 9.50
C ARG A 185 3.30 -6.39 8.32
N HIS A 186 3.42 -7.02 7.15
CA HIS A 186 2.82 -6.53 5.91
C HIS A 186 1.74 -7.47 5.35
N ARG A 187 1.57 -8.69 5.88
CA ARG A 187 0.62 -9.69 5.35
C ARG A 187 -0.84 -9.22 5.30
N LEU A 188 -1.25 -8.36 6.23
CA LEU A 188 -2.62 -7.85 6.31
C LEU A 188 -2.82 -6.53 5.54
N LEU A 189 -1.81 -6.05 4.81
CA LEU A 189 -1.86 -4.76 4.14
C LEU A 189 -3.09 -4.63 3.23
N GLU A 190 -3.32 -5.61 2.36
CA GLU A 190 -4.45 -5.55 1.43
C GLU A 190 -5.81 -5.68 2.14
N LEU A 191 -5.86 -6.44 3.24
CA LEU A 191 -7.06 -6.50 4.08
C LEU A 191 -7.38 -5.11 4.65
N TYR A 192 -6.38 -4.38 5.16
CA TYR A 192 -6.55 -3.02 5.66
C TYR A 192 -6.93 -2.05 4.54
N SER A 193 -6.24 -2.06 3.39
CA SER A 193 -6.55 -1.18 2.26
C SER A 193 -7.98 -1.40 1.75
N LEU A 194 -8.42 -2.65 1.59
CA LEU A 194 -9.79 -2.97 1.15
C LEU A 194 -10.85 -2.60 2.20
N THR A 195 -10.59 -2.87 3.49
CA THR A 195 -11.49 -2.52 4.59
C THR A 195 -11.67 -1.01 4.68
N LEU A 196 -10.57 -0.26 4.59
CA LEU A 196 -10.61 1.20 4.65
C LEU A 196 -11.28 1.81 3.40
N THR A 197 -11.04 1.21 2.23
CA THR A 197 -11.75 1.58 0.99
C THR A 197 -13.25 1.42 1.16
N PHE A 198 -13.69 0.28 1.72
CA PHE A 198 -15.10 0.02 2.00
C PHE A 198 -15.69 1.00 3.01
N ALA A 199 -14.98 1.31 4.10
CA ALA A 199 -15.42 2.26 5.12
C ALA A 199 -15.58 3.69 4.55
N LEU A 200 -14.61 4.15 3.76
CA LEU A 200 -14.66 5.45 3.07
C LEU A 200 -15.82 5.50 2.07
N SER A 201 -15.96 4.48 1.22
CA SER A 201 -17.06 4.38 0.25
C SER A 201 -18.43 4.39 0.92
N SER A 202 -18.59 3.66 2.02
CA SER A 202 -19.86 3.62 2.77
C SER A 202 -20.21 4.97 3.39
N THR A 203 -19.21 5.70 3.88
CA THR A 203 -19.40 7.00 4.54
C THR A 203 -19.72 8.10 3.54
N SER A 204 -19.01 8.14 2.41
CA SER A 204 -19.14 9.19 1.39
C SER A 204 -20.14 8.86 0.27
N LYS A 205 -20.73 7.66 0.27
CA LYS A 205 -21.74 7.20 -0.71
C LYS A 205 -21.30 7.26 -2.18
N LEU A 206 -19.99 7.24 -2.44
CA LEU A 206 -19.42 7.10 -3.79
C LEU A 206 -19.00 5.65 -4.07
N PRO A 207 -18.82 5.26 -5.35
CA PRO A 207 -18.36 3.92 -5.72
C PRO A 207 -17.07 3.51 -5.00
N PHE A 208 -17.00 2.23 -4.62
CA PHE A 208 -15.89 1.63 -3.88
C PHE A 208 -14.52 1.96 -4.49
N GLU A 209 -14.38 1.79 -5.80
CA GLU A 209 -13.15 1.97 -6.54
C GLU A 209 -12.52 3.35 -6.39
N TYR A 210 -13.34 4.38 -6.17
CA TYR A 210 -12.90 5.78 -6.11
C TYR A 210 -12.07 6.08 -4.87
N PHE A 211 -12.28 5.32 -3.79
CA PHE A 211 -11.58 5.54 -2.53
C PHE A 211 -10.35 4.67 -2.34
N PHE A 212 -10.05 3.74 -3.25
CA PHE A 212 -8.90 2.84 -3.09
C PHE A 212 -7.58 3.62 -3.02
N GLY A 213 -7.42 4.67 -3.85
CA GLY A 213 -6.23 5.51 -3.83
C GLY A 213 -6.02 6.21 -2.48
N MET A 214 -7.08 6.77 -1.90
CA MET A 214 -7.03 7.41 -0.58
C MET A 214 -6.78 6.38 0.52
N ALA A 215 -7.47 5.23 0.48
CA ALA A 215 -7.29 4.17 1.45
C ALA A 215 -5.85 3.65 1.47
N ASP A 216 -5.26 3.33 0.32
CA ASP A 216 -3.88 2.85 0.24
C ASP A 216 -2.89 3.95 0.67
N THR A 217 -3.20 5.23 0.40
CA THR A 217 -2.42 6.40 0.85
C THR A 217 -2.52 6.64 2.36
N LEU A 218 -3.53 6.10 3.05
CA LEU A 218 -3.59 6.12 4.52
C LEU A 218 -2.91 4.88 5.11
N VAL A 219 -3.18 3.70 4.55
CA VAL A 219 -2.72 2.41 5.10
C VAL A 219 -1.22 2.24 4.92
N VAL A 220 -0.69 2.47 3.73
CA VAL A 220 0.73 2.21 3.43
C VAL A 220 1.64 3.10 4.30
N PRO A 221 1.40 4.41 4.41
CA PRO A 221 2.22 5.27 5.27
C PRO A 221 2.05 4.97 6.76
N ALA A 222 0.84 4.58 7.21
CA ALA A 222 0.64 4.15 8.60
C ALA A 222 1.46 2.90 8.94
N ILE A 223 1.46 1.89 8.07
CA ILE A 223 2.28 0.68 8.25
C ILE A 223 3.77 1.02 8.26
N VAL A 224 4.22 1.84 7.30
CA VAL A 224 5.65 2.20 7.18
C VAL A 224 6.09 3.05 8.37
N GLY A 225 5.31 4.05 8.75
CA GLY A 225 5.58 4.90 9.90
C GLY A 225 5.57 4.13 11.22
N TRP A 226 4.59 3.24 11.42
CA TRP A 226 4.56 2.39 12.60
C TRP A 226 5.73 1.41 12.64
N SER A 227 6.06 0.76 11.52
CA SER A 227 7.20 -0.16 11.45
C SER A 227 8.53 0.55 11.71
N ALA A 228 8.72 1.75 11.14
CA ALA A 228 9.90 2.56 11.39
C ALA A 228 9.98 2.99 12.86
N THR A 229 8.89 3.55 13.41
CA THR A 229 8.81 4.01 14.81
C THR A 229 9.07 2.88 15.80
N ALA A 230 8.39 1.74 15.63
CA ALA A 230 8.55 0.57 16.50
C ALA A 230 9.98 0.03 16.48
N THR A 231 10.66 0.13 15.32
CA THR A 231 12.07 -0.26 15.18
C THR A 231 13.01 0.78 15.79
N THR A 232 12.77 2.09 15.56
CA THR A 232 13.59 3.19 16.10
C THR A 232 13.62 3.17 17.63
N PHE A 233 12.50 2.88 18.28
CA PHE A 233 12.39 2.87 19.73
C PHE A 233 12.46 1.47 20.35
N ASN A 234 12.83 0.45 19.57
CA ASN A 234 12.91 -0.96 20.02
C ASN A 234 11.63 -1.46 20.73
N ILE A 235 10.46 -0.96 20.31
CA ILE A 235 9.15 -1.36 20.86
C ILE A 235 8.80 -2.77 20.39
N ILE A 236 9.09 -3.08 19.13
CA ILE A 236 8.88 -4.40 18.53
C ILE A 236 10.16 -4.78 17.77
N PRO A 237 10.74 -5.98 18.01
CA PRO A 237 11.94 -6.44 17.34
C PRO A 237 11.82 -6.31 15.83
N ARG A 238 12.87 -5.81 15.18
CA ARG A 238 12.91 -5.65 13.72
C ARG A 238 12.66 -7.01 13.06
N ASP A 239 11.86 -7.01 11.99
CA ASP A 239 11.73 -8.19 11.13
C ASP A 239 13.13 -8.50 10.56
N THR A 240 13.76 -9.57 11.02
CA THR A 240 15.09 -9.98 10.58
C THR A 240 15.00 -10.51 9.14
N VAL A 241 15.85 -9.99 8.26
CA VAL A 241 16.03 -10.53 6.90
C VAL A 241 16.73 -11.90 6.96
N ASN A 242 17.48 -12.16 8.03
CA ASN A 242 18.16 -13.42 8.31
C ASN A 242 17.43 -14.20 9.40
N ASP A 243 16.32 -14.82 9.03
CA ASP A 243 15.84 -15.98 9.77
C ASP A 243 16.18 -17.23 8.93
N ASP A 244 17.28 -17.89 9.29
CA ASP A 244 17.60 -19.28 8.90
C ASP A 244 16.56 -20.29 9.43
N LEU A 245 15.48 -19.81 10.04
CA LEU A 245 14.31 -20.59 10.37
C LEU A 245 13.67 -21.10 9.06
N LEU A 246 13.90 -22.39 8.80
CA LEU A 246 13.19 -23.22 7.82
C LEU A 246 11.66 -22.99 7.80
N SER A 247 11.06 -22.51 8.90
CA SER A 247 9.63 -22.18 9.02
C SER A 247 9.19 -20.92 8.27
N SER A 248 10.10 -20.02 7.89
CA SER A 248 9.78 -18.82 7.09
C SER A 248 9.84 -19.09 5.57
N ARG A 249 10.51 -20.19 5.16
CA ARG A 249 10.64 -20.56 3.77
C ARG A 249 9.37 -21.25 3.28
N ILE A 250 8.62 -20.53 2.45
CA ILE A 250 7.55 -21.10 1.63
C ILE A 250 8.12 -22.29 0.86
N GLY A 251 7.60 -23.49 1.13
CA GLY A 251 8.02 -24.72 0.47
C GLY A 251 7.76 -24.69 -1.04
N THR A 252 8.45 -25.55 -1.79
CA THR A 252 8.39 -25.60 -3.27
C THR A 252 6.96 -25.72 -3.81
N GLY A 253 6.09 -26.50 -3.16
CA GLY A 253 4.68 -26.63 -3.54
C GLY A 253 3.90 -25.32 -3.39
N ALA A 254 4.11 -24.60 -2.28
CA ALA A 254 3.48 -23.30 -2.06
C ALA A 254 4.08 -22.21 -2.97
N ASP A 255 5.37 -22.29 -3.31
CA ASP A 255 5.99 -21.42 -4.32
C ASP A 255 5.34 -21.62 -5.69
N ALA A 256 5.15 -22.86 -6.13
CA ALA A 256 4.47 -23.18 -7.38
C ALA A 256 3.01 -22.71 -7.40
N PHE A 257 2.27 -22.93 -6.30
CA PHE A 257 0.88 -22.45 -6.19
C PHE A 257 0.78 -20.93 -6.28
N LEU A 258 1.59 -20.19 -5.51
CA LEU A 258 1.61 -18.72 -5.55
C LEU A 258 2.07 -18.17 -6.90
N SER A 259 2.99 -18.89 -7.57
CA SER A 259 3.40 -18.59 -8.94
C SER A 259 2.24 -18.70 -9.93
N ALA A 260 1.45 -19.77 -9.83
CA ALA A 260 0.27 -19.96 -10.65
C ALA A 260 -0.78 -18.86 -10.41
N VAL A 261 -0.97 -18.45 -9.15
CA VAL A 261 -1.84 -17.30 -8.80
C VAL A 261 -1.33 -16.02 -9.47
N ALA A 262 -0.03 -15.72 -9.38
CA ALA A 262 0.55 -14.53 -10.02
C ALA A 262 0.39 -14.56 -11.56
N LEU A 263 0.60 -15.71 -12.20
CA LEU A 263 0.38 -15.88 -13.64
C LEU A 263 -1.09 -15.74 -14.03
N ALA A 264 -2.02 -16.24 -13.21
CA ALA A 264 -3.45 -16.04 -13.43
C ALA A 264 -3.82 -14.56 -13.36
N VAL A 265 -3.26 -13.80 -12.41
CA VAL A 265 -3.40 -12.34 -12.35
C VAL A 265 -2.85 -11.68 -13.62
N ALA A 266 -1.67 -12.09 -14.09
CA ALA A 266 -1.07 -11.56 -15.31
C ALA A 266 -1.97 -11.84 -16.54
N ALA A 267 -2.44 -13.08 -16.71
CA ALA A 267 -3.33 -13.47 -17.79
C ALA A 267 -4.64 -12.68 -17.76
N PHE A 268 -5.23 -12.50 -16.58
CA PHE A 268 -6.43 -11.69 -16.39
C PHE A 268 -6.20 -10.22 -16.75
N ALA A 269 -5.09 -9.63 -16.32
CA ALA A 269 -4.72 -8.26 -16.66
C ALA A 269 -4.52 -8.11 -18.19
N CYS A 270 -3.80 -9.02 -18.83
CA CYS A 270 -3.61 -9.03 -20.28
C CYS A 270 -4.94 -9.15 -21.03
N PHE A 271 -5.85 -10.04 -20.58
CA PHE A 271 -7.19 -10.14 -21.13
C PHE A 271 -7.94 -8.81 -21.03
N LYS A 272 -7.90 -8.15 -19.87
CA LYS A 272 -8.55 -6.85 -19.65
C LYS A 272 -7.95 -5.72 -20.47
N ILE A 273 -6.65 -5.74 -20.73
CA ILE A 273 -5.97 -4.79 -21.63
C ILE A 273 -6.46 -5.00 -23.07
N ALA A 274 -6.46 -6.25 -23.53
CA ALA A 274 -6.80 -6.62 -24.91
C ALA A 274 -8.30 -6.45 -25.22
N SER A 275 -9.17 -6.74 -24.25
CA SER A 275 -10.63 -6.65 -24.41
C SER A 275 -11.18 -5.24 -24.23
N ALA A 276 -10.35 -4.27 -23.84
CA ALA A 276 -10.84 -2.95 -23.55
C ALA A 276 -11.07 -2.16 -24.86
N PRO A 277 -12.24 -1.51 -25.02
CA PRO A 277 -12.60 -0.80 -26.23
C PRO A 277 -11.54 0.26 -26.58
N ARG A 278 -11.27 0.41 -27.88
CA ARG A 278 -10.29 1.36 -28.41
C ARG A 278 -10.75 2.79 -28.16
#